data_AF-A0A2R8BKV0-F1
#
_entry.id   AF-A0A2R8BKV0-F1
#
_cell.length_a   1.000
_cell.length_b   1.000
_cell.length_c   1.000
_cell.angle_alpha   90.00
_cell.angle_beta   90.00
_cell.angle_gamma   90.00
#
_symmetry.space_group_name_H-M   'P 1'
#
loop_
_entity.id
_entity.type
_entity.pdbx_description
1 polymer ?
#
loop_
_entity_poly.entity_id
_entity_poly.type
_entity_poly.pdbx_seq_one_letter_code
_entity_poly.pdbx_strand_id
1 'polypeptide(L)' 'MRLSPPDELYEEMAFIAFHFHWSSAELMGLDHQARRTWCGEISTINRRLDQAGEGGARPIEAF' A
#
# COMPACT_ATOMS: atom_id res chain seq x y z
N MET A 1 -13.26 10.01 -14.80
CA MET A 1 -12.35 10.29 -13.66
C MET A 1 -13.15 10.05 -12.40
N ARG A 2 -12.92 8.93 -11.69
CA ARG A 2 -13.55 8.69 -10.38
C ARG A 2 -12.76 9.51 -9.37
N LEU A 3 -13.40 10.52 -8.78
CA LEU A 3 -12.86 11.22 -7.63
C LEU A 3 -13.04 10.30 -6.43
N SER A 4 -11.94 9.75 -5.94
CA SER A 4 -11.94 9.04 -4.68
C SER A 4 -12.24 10.01 -3.53
N PRO A 5 -12.97 9.57 -2.49
CA PRO A 5 -13.12 10.36 -1.28
C PRO A 5 -11.74 10.73 -0.70
N PRO A 6 -11.59 11.89 -0.05
CA PRO A 6 -10.33 12.29 0.59
C PRO A 6 -9.76 11.23 1.54
N ASP A 7 -10.64 10.46 2.17
CA ASP A 7 -10.26 9.40 3.10
C ASP A 7 -9.51 8.26 2.39
N GLU A 8 -9.92 7.90 1.17
CA GLU A 8 -9.29 6.84 0.37
C GLU A 8 -7.89 7.25 -0.11
N LEU A 9 -7.64 8.54 -0.34
CA LEU A 9 -6.31 9.05 -0.69
C LEU A 9 -5.31 8.80 0.44
N TYR A 10 -5.66 9.19 1.67
CA TYR A 10 -4.76 9.04 2.81
C TYR A 10 -4.57 7.57 3.20
N GLU A 11 -5.59 6.73 3.04
CA GLU A 11 -5.47 5.28 3.21
C GLU A 11 -4.48 4.67 2.21
N GLU A 12 -4.62 4.97 0.91
CA GLU A 12 -3.68 4.50 -0.13
C GLU A 12 -2.24 4.96 0.18
N MET A 13 -2.07 6.22 0.54
CA MET A 13 -0.76 6.79 0.85
C MET A 13 -0.16 6.15 2.11
N ALA A 14 -0.94 5.97 3.18
CA ALA A 14 -0.46 5.36 4.42
C ALA A 14 -0.02 3.90 4.18
N PHE A 15 -0.80 3.14 3.43
CA PHE A 15 -0.49 1.75 3.10
C PHE A 15 0.83 1.61 2.32
N ILE A 16 1.04 2.48 1.31
CA ILE A 16 2.28 2.48 0.53
C ILE A 16 3.45 2.99 1.37
N ALA A 17 3.26 4.08 2.13
CA ALA A 17 4.27 4.65 3.02
C ALA A 17 4.74 3.63 4.05
N PHE A 18 3.84 2.78 4.54
CA PHE A 18 4.25 1.75 5.45
C PHE A 18 5.22 0.75 4.79
N HIS A 19 4.89 0.23 3.60
CA HIS A 19 5.65 -0.87 3.01
C HIS A 19 6.93 -0.41 2.31
N PHE A 20 6.92 0.76 1.67
CA PHE A 20 8.05 1.28 0.90
C PHE A 20 8.74 2.47 1.52
N HIS A 21 8.19 3.04 2.60
CA HIS A 21 8.75 4.19 3.31
C HIS A 21 8.96 5.43 2.41
N TRP A 22 8.17 5.53 1.34
CA TRP A 22 8.14 6.73 0.51
C TRP A 22 7.56 7.91 1.30
N SER A 23 8.12 9.09 1.04
CA SER A 23 7.68 10.33 1.67
C SER A 23 6.29 10.72 1.18
N SER A 24 5.59 11.53 1.99
CA SER A 24 4.31 12.13 1.58
C SER A 24 4.43 12.89 0.26
N ALA A 25 5.56 13.56 0.01
CA ALA A 25 5.79 14.30 -1.23
C ALA A 25 5.84 13.38 -2.46
N GLU A 26 6.54 12.24 -2.37
CA GLU A 26 6.61 11.25 -3.45
C GLU A 26 5.22 10.66 -3.73
N LEU A 27 4.47 10.33 -2.69
CA LEU A 27 3.14 9.74 -2.79
C LEU A 27 2.08 10.72 -3.34
N MET A 28 2.19 12.00 -3.01
CA MET A 28 1.36 13.07 -3.57
C MET A 28 1.65 13.31 -5.06
N GLY A 29 2.86 12.97 -5.52
CA GLY A 29 3.24 13.05 -6.93
C GLY A 29 2.67 11.93 -7.80
N LEU A 30 2.19 10.84 -7.19
CA LEU A 30 1.53 9.75 -7.90
C LEU A 30 0.11 10.14 -8.28
N ASP A 31 -0.37 9.68 -9.43
CA ASP A 31 -1.80 9.70 -9.70
C ASP A 31 -2.51 8.57 -8.92
N HIS A 32 -3.84 8.62 -8.89
CA HIS A 32 -4.64 7.62 -8.17
C HIS A 32 -4.49 6.22 -8.77
N GLN A 33 -4.29 6.10 -10.07
CA GLN A 33 -4.12 4.79 -10.73
C GLN A 33 -2.78 4.14 -10.35
N ALA A 34 -1.72 4.94 -10.25
CA ALA A 34 -0.40 4.53 -9.81
C ALA A 34 -0.45 4.06 -8.35
N ARG A 35 -1.07 4.84 -7.44
CA ARG A 35 -1.25 4.41 -6.05
C ARG A 35 -1.99 3.08 -5.95
N ARG A 36 -3.11 2.91 -6.66
CA ARG A 36 -3.85 1.65 -6.68
C ARG A 36 -3.06 0.48 -7.22
N THR A 37 -2.22 0.72 -8.22
CA THR A 37 -1.32 -0.30 -8.76
C THR A 37 -0.34 -0.78 -7.69
N TRP A 38 0.29 0.15 -6.98
CA TRP A 38 1.20 -0.18 -5.88
C TRP A 38 0.51 -0.93 -4.73
N CYS A 39 -0.68 -0.49 -4.31
CA CYS A 39 -1.46 -1.23 -3.30
C CYS A 39 -1.75 -2.68 -3.74
N GLY A 40 -2.05 -2.89 -5.03
CA GLY A 40 -2.27 -4.21 -5.61
C GLY A 40 -1.02 -5.10 -5.62
N GLU A 41 0.14 -4.53 -5.97
CA GLU A 41 1.42 -5.25 -5.97
C GLU A 41 1.84 -5.65 -4.55
N ILE A 42 1.77 -4.71 -3.59
CA ILE A 42 2.05 -4.99 -2.17
C ILE A 42 1.17 -6.13 -1.67
N SER A 43 -0.15 -6.06 -1.94
CA SER A 43 -1.10 -7.10 -1.54
C SER A 43 -0.77 -8.47 -2.19
N THR A 44 -0.29 -8.47 -3.43
CA THR A 44 0.09 -9.69 -4.15
C THR A 44 1.34 -10.32 -3.55
N ILE A 45 2.33 -9.52 -3.19
CA ILE A 45 3.55 -9.98 -2.52
C ILE A 45 3.21 -10.57 -1.15
N ASN A 46 2.44 -9.85 -0.32
CA ASN A 46 2.05 -10.32 1.01
C ASN A 46 1.31 -11.66 0.92
N ARG A 47 0.34 -11.80 0.01
CA ARG A 47 -0.35 -13.09 -0.21
C ARG A 47 0.60 -14.22 -0.61
N ARG A 48 1.62 -13.95 -1.41
CA ARG A 48 2.62 -14.97 -1.81
C ARG A 48 3.50 -15.39 -0.63
N LEU A 49 3.91 -14.45 0.20
CA LEU A 49 4.71 -14.72 1.40
C LEU A 49 3.91 -15.54 2.43
N ASP A 50 2.63 -15.19 2.62
CA ASP A 50 1.73 -15.95 3.50
C ASP A 50 1.56 -17.39 3.00
N GLN A 51 1.37 -17.58 1.69
CA GLN A 51 1.21 -18.90 1.07
C GLN A 51 2.50 -19.75 1.10
N ALA A 52 3.67 -19.11 1.07
CA ALA A 52 4.96 -19.79 1.18
C ALA A 52 5.27 -20.27 2.61
N GLY A 53 4.43 -19.96 3.60
CA GLY A 53 4.69 -20.27 5.01
C GLY A 53 5.83 -19.46 5.61
N GLU A 54 6.34 -18.46 4.89
CA GLU A 54 7.36 -17.51 5.35
C GLU A 54 6.73 -16.37 6.17
N GLY A 55 5.39 -16.25 6.14
CA GLY A 55 4.58 -15.32 6.92
C GLY A 55 4.32 -15.81 8.35
N GLY A 56 5.33 -15.82 9.20
CA GLY A 56 5.13 -15.90 10.66
C GLY A 56 4.46 -14.61 11.17
N ALA A 57 3.41 -14.76 12.00
CA ALA A 57 2.54 -13.70 12.52
C ALA A 57 3.22 -12.33 12.68
N ARG A 58 2.84 -11.38 11.82
CA ARG A 58 3.33 -10.00 11.90
C ARG A 58 2.22 -9.12 12.51
N PRO A 59 2.47 -8.50 13.68
CA PRO A 59 1.53 -7.57 14.31
C PRO A 59 1.10 -6.46 13.35
N ILE A 60 0.02 -5.74 13.64
CA ILE A 60 -0.46 -4.61 12.82
C ILE A 60 0.61 -3.52 12.63
N GLU A 61 1.63 -3.48 13.49
CA GLU A 61 2.82 -2.63 13.33
C GLU A 61 3.79 -3.08 12.21
N ALA A 62 3.43 -4.13 11.48
CA ALA A 62 4.24 -4.74 10.42
C ALA A 62 3.54 -4.75 9.04
N PHE A 63 2.46 -3.97 8.85
CA PHE A 63 1.83 -3.52 7.58
C PHE A 63 1.61 -2.03 7.56
#